data_AF-A0A1N6QEB1-F1
#
_entry.id   AF-A0A1N6QEB1-F1
#
_cell.length_a   1.000
_cell.length_b   1.000
_cell.length_c   1.000
_cell.angle_alpha   90.00
_cell.angle_beta   90.00
_cell.angle_gamma   90.00
#
_symmetry.space_group_name_H-M   'P 1'
#
loop_
_entity.id
_entity.type
_entity.pdbx_description
1 polymer ?
#
loop_
_entity_poly.entity_id
_entity_poly.type
_entity_poly.pdbx_seq_one_letter_code
_entity_poly.pdbx_strand_id
1 'polypeptide(L)'
;MEKLIREVRILKIYAVVLTVLCAMFFFLAFKNQSSNERFKEIDVERINIVEKDGTLKMVISNKERQHPGLVNHKEMNPREREAGLIFFNSMGDECGGLVYDGNEKESGMAYSVDQRNTDQIMQLQYSESAGKDKKRVYGLKLWDRPDDFPMEYLIKAADSIKKLNNPETSRKAFVQLKEKGRLGSERFFAGKTANGDVGIFIRDTNGKVRLKLYIDKNNQTHIENIDENGNLVK
;
A
#
# COMPACT_ATOMS: atom_id res chain seq x y z
N MET A 1 -71.22 20.50 31.62
CA MET A 1 -71.01 20.07 30.21
C MET A 1 -69.94 20.88 29.48
N GLU A 2 -69.88 22.21 29.62
CA GLU A 2 -68.90 23.06 28.90
C GLU A 2 -67.42 22.70 29.16
N LYS A 3 -67.05 22.40 30.41
CA LYS A 3 -65.69 21.98 30.76
C LYS A 3 -65.26 20.70 30.02
N LEU A 4 -66.16 19.73 29.94
CA LEU A 4 -65.93 18.46 29.24
C LEU A 4 -65.77 18.68 27.72
N ILE A 5 -66.59 19.54 27.13
CA ILE A 5 -66.51 19.90 25.70
C ILE A 5 -65.17 20.60 25.39
N ARG A 6 -64.71 21.48 26.28
CA ARG A 6 -63.42 22.15 26.15
C ARG A 6 -62.23 21.17 26.24
N GLU A 7 -62.25 20.27 27.21
CA GLU A 7 -61.22 19.23 27.37
C GLU A 7 -61.17 18.27 26.17
N VAL A 8 -62.34 17.85 25.65
CA VAL A 8 -62.42 17.02 24.44
C VAL A 8 -61.92 17.77 23.20
N ARG A 9 -62.19 19.07 23.07
CA ARG A 9 -61.63 19.88 21.97
C ARG A 9 -60.11 19.96 22.04
N ILE A 10 -59.55 20.18 23.23
CA ILE A 10 -58.10 20.20 23.45
C ILE A 10 -57.49 18.83 23.10
N LEU A 11 -58.10 17.73 23.55
CA LEU A 11 -57.62 16.38 23.27
C LEU A 11 -57.67 16.04 21.77
N LYS A 12 -58.71 16.47 21.05
CA LYS A 12 -58.81 16.31 19.59
C LYS A 12 -57.71 17.07 18.86
N ILE A 13 -57.46 18.33 19.27
CA ILE A 13 -56.37 19.14 18.71
C ILE A 13 -55.03 18.45 18.98
N TYR A 14 -54.79 17.99 20.21
CA TYR A 14 -53.58 17.25 20.57
C TYR A 14 -53.39 15.99 19.73
N ALA A 15 -54.43 15.16 19.59
CA ALA A 15 -54.36 13.93 18.80
C ALA A 15 -54.08 14.21 17.32
N VAL A 16 -54.69 15.24 16.74
CA VAL A 16 -54.41 15.67 15.36
C VAL A 16 -52.96 16.12 15.22
N VAL A 17 -52.47 16.98 16.11
CA VAL A 17 -51.08 17.45 16.10
C VAL A 17 -50.10 16.29 16.25
N LEU A 18 -50.34 15.38 17.18
CA LEU A 18 -49.50 14.20 17.39
C LEU A 18 -49.49 13.30 16.16
N THR A 19 -50.65 13.08 15.54
CA THR A 19 -50.76 12.26 14.32
C THR A 19 -49.99 12.89 13.16
N VAL A 20 -50.08 14.22 12.98
CA VAL A 20 -49.31 14.95 11.96
C VAL A 20 -47.81 14.86 12.23
N LEU A 21 -47.37 15.01 13.49
CA LEU A 21 -45.96 14.87 13.86
C LEU A 21 -45.46 13.45 13.61
N CYS A 22 -46.21 12.42 13.99
CA CYS A 22 -45.87 11.03 13.71
C CYS A 22 -45.77 10.76 12.21
N ALA A 23 -46.74 11.21 11.42
CA ALA A 23 -46.70 11.09 9.96
C ALA A 23 -45.47 11.78 9.37
N MET A 24 -45.14 12.99 9.82
CA MET A 24 -43.95 13.71 9.41
C MET A 24 -42.66 12.96 9.76
N PHE A 25 -42.55 12.40 10.96
CA PHE A 25 -41.41 11.56 11.35
C PHE A 25 -41.29 10.32 10.47
N PHE A 26 -42.40 9.65 10.14
CA PHE A 26 -42.41 8.53 9.22
C PHE A 26 -41.92 8.94 7.82
N PHE A 27 -42.41 10.04 7.25
CA PHE A 27 -41.97 10.51 5.94
C PHE A 27 -40.50 10.94 5.91
N LEU A 28 -39.98 11.54 6.99
CA LEU A 28 -38.57 11.90 7.10
C LEU A 28 -37.66 10.67 7.30
N ALA A 29 -38.10 9.68 8.07
CA ALA A 29 -37.36 8.43 8.30
C ALA A 29 -37.27 7.56 7.05
N PHE A 30 -38.28 7.61 6.17
CA PHE A 30 -38.32 6.90 4.90
C PHE A 30 -37.83 7.74 3.71
N LYS A 31 -37.28 8.94 3.94
CA LYS A 31 -36.69 9.73 2.86
C LYS A 31 -35.49 8.96 2.31
N ASN A 32 -35.70 8.41 1.12
CA ASN A 32 -34.75 7.55 0.42
C ASN A 32 -33.39 8.25 0.31
N GLN A 33 -32.38 7.70 0.98
CA GLN A 33 -31.01 8.20 0.97
C GLN A 33 -30.30 7.72 -0.30
N SER A 34 -30.87 8.05 -1.47
CA SER A 34 -30.29 7.73 -2.77
C SER A 34 -29.66 8.95 -3.45
N SER A 35 -29.27 9.96 -2.66
CA SER A 35 -28.45 11.06 -3.16
C SER A 35 -26.99 10.78 -2.82
N ASN A 36 -26.11 10.93 -3.80
CA ASN A 36 -24.67 10.96 -3.54
C ASN A 36 -24.38 12.06 -2.52
N GLU A 37 -23.77 11.69 -1.40
CA GLU A 37 -23.32 12.66 -0.39
C GLU A 37 -22.26 13.57 -1.01
N ARG A 38 -22.37 14.88 -0.76
CA ARG A 38 -21.40 15.88 -1.24
C ARG A 38 -20.78 16.57 -0.05
N PHE A 39 -19.49 16.37 0.12
CA PHE A 39 -18.69 17.04 1.13
C PHE A 39 -17.89 18.17 0.48
N LYS A 40 -17.69 19.26 1.21
CA LYS A 40 -16.67 20.27 0.84
C LYS A 40 -15.29 19.79 1.28
N GLU A 41 -15.21 19.25 2.49
CA GLU A 41 -14.01 18.73 3.14
C GLU A 41 -14.43 17.63 4.12
N ILE A 42 -13.54 16.66 4.35
CA ILE A 42 -13.70 15.60 5.35
C ILE A 42 -12.39 15.45 6.12
N ASP A 43 -12.47 15.59 7.44
CA ASP A 43 -11.36 15.33 8.36
C ASP A 43 -11.57 13.96 9.01
N VAL A 44 -10.83 12.98 8.55
CA VAL A 44 -10.94 11.58 9.00
C VAL A 44 -9.58 10.92 9.06
N GLU A 45 -9.42 9.96 9.96
CA GLU A 45 -8.19 9.18 10.06
C GLU A 45 -8.09 8.10 8.98
N ARG A 46 -9.24 7.62 8.49
CA ARG A 46 -9.34 6.52 7.52
C ARG A 46 -10.64 6.53 6.71
N ILE A 47 -10.52 6.18 5.43
CA ILE A 47 -11.61 5.91 4.49
C ILE A 47 -11.45 4.48 3.97
N ASN A 48 -12.52 3.68 4.04
CA ASN A 48 -12.61 2.37 3.40
C ASN A 48 -13.51 2.48 2.16
N ILE A 49 -13.02 2.04 1.01
CA ILE A 49 -13.85 1.81 -0.17
C ILE A 49 -14.16 0.32 -0.23
N VAL A 50 -15.45 0.00 -0.26
CA VAL A 50 -15.97 -1.38 -0.22
C VAL A 50 -16.94 -1.62 -1.38
N GLU A 51 -17.02 -2.87 -1.83
CA GLU A 51 -18.06 -3.36 -2.73
C GLU A 51 -19.42 -3.48 -2.01
N LYS A 52 -20.48 -3.74 -2.77
CA LYS A 52 -21.84 -3.94 -2.22
C LYS A 52 -21.94 -5.08 -1.19
N ASP A 53 -21.10 -6.10 -1.33
CA ASP A 53 -21.04 -7.25 -0.41
C ASP A 53 -20.14 -7.00 0.81
N GLY A 54 -19.52 -5.81 0.91
CA GLY A 54 -18.60 -5.45 1.98
C GLY A 54 -17.13 -5.77 1.70
N THR A 55 -16.80 -6.38 0.56
CA THR A 55 -15.41 -6.66 0.18
C THR A 55 -14.61 -5.37 0.06
N LEU A 56 -13.47 -5.30 0.75
CA LEU A 56 -12.58 -4.13 0.73
C LEU A 56 -11.90 -3.98 -0.63
N LYS A 57 -11.83 -2.75 -1.16
CA LYS A 57 -11.18 -2.41 -2.44
C LYS A 57 -10.06 -1.41 -2.31
N MET A 58 -10.21 -0.46 -1.39
CA MET A 58 -9.18 0.53 -1.13
C MET A 58 -9.26 1.03 0.30
N VAL A 59 -8.11 1.30 0.89
CA VAL A 59 -8.01 2.01 2.17
C VAL A 59 -7.19 3.25 1.96
N ILE A 60 -7.69 4.41 2.39
CA ILE A 60 -6.92 5.65 2.56
C ILE A 60 -6.80 5.88 4.06
N SER A 61 -5.61 6.01 4.62
CA SER A 61 -5.50 6.29 6.06
C SER A 61 -4.20 6.97 6.47
N ASN A 62 -4.20 7.52 7.67
CA ASN A 62 -2.98 7.86 8.39
C ASN A 62 -2.19 6.59 8.80
N LYS A 63 -1.02 6.81 9.42
CA LYS A 63 -0.10 5.77 9.89
C LYS A 63 -0.72 4.86 10.96
N GLU A 64 -1.42 5.43 11.94
CA GLU A 64 -1.96 4.68 13.08
C GLU A 64 -3.14 3.76 12.72
N ARG A 65 -3.94 4.15 11.72
CA ARG A 65 -5.16 3.42 11.29
C ARG A 65 -4.94 2.56 10.04
N GLN A 66 -3.69 2.40 9.61
CA GLN A 66 -3.35 1.70 8.38
C GLN A 66 -3.77 0.23 8.39
N HIS A 67 -4.19 -0.28 7.23
CA HIS A 67 -4.58 -1.68 7.10
C HIS A 67 -3.34 -2.59 7.19
N PRO A 68 -3.37 -3.69 7.97
CA PRO A 68 -2.21 -4.58 8.12
C PRO A 68 -1.87 -5.36 6.85
N GLY A 69 -2.83 -5.46 5.92
CA GLY A 69 -2.74 -6.18 4.65
C GLY A 69 -3.57 -7.47 4.65
N LEU A 70 -3.93 -7.97 3.47
CA LEU A 70 -4.64 -9.24 3.29
C LEU A 70 -3.85 -10.15 2.35
N VAL A 71 -3.63 -11.40 2.76
CA VAL A 71 -3.02 -12.45 1.93
C VAL A 71 -3.83 -13.73 2.08
N ASN A 72 -4.29 -14.30 0.97
CA ASN A 72 -5.24 -15.41 0.96
C ASN A 72 -6.47 -15.13 1.85
N HIS A 73 -7.01 -13.91 1.77
CA HIS A 73 -8.16 -13.42 2.54
C HIS A 73 -7.94 -13.40 4.06
N LYS A 74 -6.69 -13.50 4.53
CA LYS A 74 -6.33 -13.44 5.95
C LYS A 74 -5.58 -12.16 6.24
N GLU A 75 -5.94 -11.52 7.35
CA GLU A 75 -5.19 -10.39 7.87
C GLU A 75 -3.76 -10.81 8.20
N MET A 76 -2.82 -9.98 7.73
CA MET A 76 -1.43 -10.10 8.13
C MET A 76 -1.26 -9.61 9.58
N ASN A 77 -0.17 -10.01 10.22
CA ASN A 77 0.21 -9.43 11.50
C ASN A 77 0.36 -7.90 11.35
N PRO A 78 -0.08 -7.12 12.34
CA PRO A 78 0.14 -5.68 12.34
C PRO A 78 1.61 -5.34 12.14
N ARG A 79 1.87 -4.41 11.22
CA ARG A 79 3.21 -3.87 10.94
C ARG A 79 3.13 -2.36 10.82
N GLU A 80 4.19 -1.69 11.22
CA GLU A 80 4.31 -0.25 11.02
C GLU A 80 4.42 0.03 9.51
N ARG A 81 3.55 0.92 9.02
CA ARG A 81 3.47 1.36 7.63
C ARG A 81 3.16 2.85 7.62
N GLU A 82 3.69 3.56 6.65
CA GLU A 82 3.38 4.98 6.52
C GLU A 82 1.93 5.24 6.07
N ALA A 83 1.50 6.49 6.25
CA ALA A 83 0.21 6.95 5.75
C ALA A 83 0.13 6.76 4.22
N GLY A 84 -1.09 6.51 3.72
CA GLY A 84 -1.26 6.30 2.30
C GLY A 84 -2.50 5.50 1.90
N LEU A 85 -2.38 4.89 0.72
CA LEU A 85 -3.40 4.17 -0.02
C LEU A 85 -3.00 2.70 -0.15
N ILE A 86 -3.92 1.76 0.10
CA ILE A 86 -3.72 0.34 -0.16
C ILE A 86 -4.85 -0.15 -1.06
N PHE A 87 -4.50 -0.92 -2.09
CA PHE A 87 -5.44 -1.53 -3.02
C PHE A 87 -5.66 -3.00 -2.70
N PHE A 88 -6.89 -3.47 -2.91
CA PHE A 88 -7.28 -4.86 -2.75
C PHE A 88 -7.93 -5.37 -4.03
N ASN A 89 -7.52 -6.56 -4.47
CA ASN A 89 -8.04 -7.18 -5.68
C ASN A 89 -9.43 -7.81 -5.44
N SER A 90 -10.04 -8.43 -6.47
CA SER A 90 -11.37 -9.08 -6.34
C SER A 90 -11.37 -10.39 -5.57
N MET A 91 -10.20 -10.89 -5.17
CA MET A 91 -10.06 -11.98 -4.22
C MET A 91 -9.85 -11.43 -2.80
N GLY A 92 -9.94 -10.10 -2.59
CA GLY A 92 -9.75 -9.49 -1.28
C GLY A 92 -8.29 -9.46 -0.79
N ASP A 93 -7.30 -9.78 -1.62
CA ASP A 93 -5.89 -9.69 -1.24
C ASP A 93 -5.31 -8.31 -1.55
N GLU A 94 -4.38 -7.84 -0.72
CA GLU A 94 -3.58 -6.63 -0.98
C GLU A 94 -2.82 -6.80 -2.30
N CYS A 95 -2.87 -5.79 -3.17
CA CYS A 95 -2.25 -5.86 -4.49
C CYS A 95 -1.45 -4.59 -4.85
N GLY A 96 -0.86 -3.97 -3.83
CA GLY A 96 -0.08 -2.75 -3.95
C GLY A 96 -0.70 -1.55 -3.22
N GLY A 97 -0.05 -0.41 -3.35
CA GLY A 97 -0.42 0.79 -2.62
C GLY A 97 0.48 1.98 -2.94
N LEU A 98 0.13 3.13 -2.39
CA LEU A 98 0.96 4.32 -2.37
C LEU A 98 1.17 4.73 -0.92
N VAL A 99 2.41 4.73 -0.46
CA VAL A 99 2.78 5.29 0.85
C VAL A 99 3.68 6.49 0.65
N TYR A 100 3.50 7.53 1.44
CA TYR A 100 4.34 8.72 1.41
C TYR A 100 4.37 9.33 2.81
N ASP A 101 5.58 9.50 3.35
CA ASP A 101 5.81 10.33 4.52
C ASP A 101 7.12 11.13 4.41
N GLY A 102 7.29 12.09 5.32
CA GLY A 102 8.52 12.84 5.48
C GLY A 102 8.60 13.58 6.82
N ASN A 103 9.77 13.48 7.46
CA ASN A 103 10.09 14.13 8.71
C ASN A 103 11.52 14.71 8.67
N GLU A 104 11.99 15.26 9.79
CA GLU A 104 13.31 15.90 9.90
C GLU A 104 14.49 14.96 9.59
N LYS A 105 14.29 13.64 9.71
CA LYS A 105 15.34 12.62 9.53
C LYS A 105 15.34 12.04 8.12
N GLU A 106 14.17 11.88 7.52
CA GLU A 106 14.01 11.22 6.22
C GLU A 106 12.71 11.59 5.52
N SER A 107 12.67 11.39 4.20
CA SER A 107 11.44 11.43 3.42
C SER A 107 11.44 10.33 2.39
N GLY A 108 10.28 9.74 2.14
CA GLY A 108 10.17 8.63 1.20
C GLY A 108 8.77 8.46 0.66
N MET A 109 8.70 7.96 -0.56
CA MET A 109 7.46 7.60 -1.23
C MET A 109 7.66 6.27 -1.94
N ALA A 110 6.66 5.41 -1.89
CA ALA A 110 6.63 4.19 -2.69
C ALA A 110 5.22 3.97 -3.24
N TYR A 111 5.11 3.92 -4.57
CA TYR A 111 3.97 3.34 -5.25
C TYR A 111 4.34 1.92 -5.68
N SER A 112 3.69 0.92 -5.09
CA SER A 112 3.90 -0.49 -5.36
C SER A 112 2.76 -1.11 -6.15
N VAL A 113 3.11 -2.03 -7.04
CA VAL A 113 2.16 -2.93 -7.71
C VAL A 113 2.64 -4.36 -7.50
N ASP A 114 1.79 -5.17 -6.87
CA ASP A 114 2.13 -6.54 -6.50
C ASP A 114 1.72 -7.52 -7.62
N GLN A 115 2.51 -8.57 -7.81
CA GLN A 115 2.03 -9.71 -8.59
C GLN A 115 0.92 -10.40 -7.82
N ARG A 116 0.01 -11.04 -8.55
CA ARG A 116 -0.94 -11.98 -7.94
C ARG A 116 -0.20 -13.02 -7.08
N ASN A 117 -0.63 -13.16 -5.83
CA ASN A 117 -0.15 -14.14 -4.86
C ASN A 117 1.34 -14.02 -4.48
N THR A 118 2.06 -13.00 -4.96
CA THR A 118 3.46 -12.76 -4.59
C THR A 118 3.65 -11.30 -4.18
N ASP A 119 4.86 -10.78 -4.30
CA ASP A 119 5.26 -9.45 -3.81
C ASP A 119 5.33 -8.43 -4.96
N GLN A 120 5.82 -7.21 -4.69
CA GLN A 120 5.94 -6.14 -5.69
C GLN A 120 6.67 -6.61 -6.96
N ILE A 121 6.04 -6.42 -8.12
CA ILE A 121 6.69 -6.58 -9.45
C ILE A 121 7.14 -5.24 -10.03
N MET A 122 6.52 -4.15 -9.58
CA MET A 122 6.86 -2.79 -9.99
C MET A 122 6.79 -1.85 -8.81
N GLN A 123 7.73 -0.91 -8.74
CA GLN A 123 7.71 0.16 -7.76
C GLN A 123 8.26 1.45 -8.35
N LEU A 124 7.51 2.55 -8.20
CA LEU A 124 8.06 3.90 -8.28
C LEU A 124 8.43 4.32 -6.87
N GLN A 125 9.71 4.60 -6.63
CA GLN A 125 10.21 4.87 -5.29
C GLN A 125 11.02 6.17 -5.23
N TYR A 126 10.97 6.82 -4.08
CA TYR A 126 11.78 7.94 -3.65
C TYR A 126 12.21 7.70 -2.21
N SER A 127 13.48 7.98 -1.90
CA SER A 127 13.98 8.07 -0.55
C SER A 127 15.06 9.14 -0.43
N GLU A 128 15.03 9.86 0.67
CA GLU A 128 15.96 10.91 1.03
C GLU A 128 16.32 10.82 2.51
N SER A 129 17.61 10.81 2.82
CA SER A 129 18.10 10.97 4.19
C SER A 129 18.43 12.43 4.50
N ALA A 130 18.25 12.85 5.75
CA ALA A 130 18.74 14.13 6.23
C ALA A 130 20.27 14.14 6.46
N GLY A 131 20.81 15.33 6.74
CA GLY A 131 22.23 15.53 7.04
C GLY A 131 23.07 16.10 5.89
N LYS A 132 24.37 16.32 6.18
CA LYS A 132 25.34 16.92 5.23
C LYS A 132 25.60 16.01 4.02
N ASP A 133 25.61 14.69 4.23
CA ASP A 133 25.75 13.68 3.18
C ASP A 133 24.38 13.18 2.72
N LYS A 134 23.48 14.10 2.36
CA LYS A 134 22.12 13.81 1.91
C LYS A 134 22.14 12.83 0.73
N LYS A 135 21.73 11.59 0.98
CA LYS A 135 21.56 10.57 -0.06
C LYS A 135 20.12 10.64 -0.55
N ARG A 136 19.96 10.82 -1.86
CA ARG A 136 18.66 10.85 -2.53
C ARG A 136 18.64 9.80 -3.61
N VAL A 137 17.74 8.84 -3.47
CA VAL A 137 17.46 7.77 -4.43
C VAL A 137 16.05 7.98 -4.95
N TYR A 138 15.85 7.87 -6.24
CA TYR A 138 14.51 7.84 -6.82
C TYR A 138 14.52 7.08 -8.13
N GLY A 139 13.40 6.48 -8.51
CA GLY A 139 13.29 5.82 -9.80
C GLY A 139 12.23 4.73 -9.85
N LEU A 140 12.13 4.12 -11.03
CA LEU A 140 11.33 2.95 -11.31
C LEU A 140 12.17 1.68 -11.10
N LYS A 141 11.63 0.69 -10.40
CA LYS A 141 12.18 -0.66 -10.30
C LYS A 141 11.17 -1.69 -10.77
N LEU A 142 11.67 -2.72 -11.45
CA LEU A 142 10.91 -3.88 -11.88
C LEU A 142 11.59 -5.17 -11.41
N TRP A 143 10.78 -6.16 -11.01
CA TRP A 143 11.23 -7.46 -10.52
C TRP A 143 10.57 -8.61 -11.28
N ASP A 144 11.33 -9.69 -11.45
CA ASP A 144 10.77 -11.02 -11.71
C ASP A 144 10.46 -11.69 -10.37
N ARG A 145 9.27 -12.29 -10.26
CA ARG A 145 8.80 -13.01 -9.08
C ARG A 145 8.42 -14.45 -9.47
N PRO A 146 8.72 -15.45 -8.62
CA PRO A 146 8.41 -16.85 -8.90
C PRO A 146 6.92 -17.15 -8.67
N ASP A 147 6.26 -17.78 -9.63
CA ASP A 147 4.85 -18.20 -9.49
C ASP A 147 4.67 -19.38 -8.51
N ASP A 148 5.70 -20.21 -8.35
CA ASP A 148 5.68 -21.43 -7.52
C ASP A 148 6.08 -21.19 -6.05
N PHE A 149 6.30 -19.93 -5.66
CA PHE A 149 6.66 -19.54 -4.30
C PHE A 149 5.81 -18.35 -3.82
N PRO A 150 4.53 -18.59 -3.49
CA PRO A 150 3.60 -17.52 -3.11
C PRO A 150 3.99 -16.84 -1.80
N MET A 151 3.39 -15.67 -1.57
CA MET A 151 3.62 -14.81 -0.39
C MET A 151 3.47 -15.57 0.93
N GLU A 152 2.50 -16.49 1.04
CA GLU A 152 2.34 -17.31 2.24
C GLU A 152 3.60 -18.15 2.56
N TYR A 153 4.29 -18.67 1.56
CA TYR A 153 5.51 -19.45 1.75
C TYR A 153 6.69 -18.55 2.10
N LEU A 154 6.75 -17.34 1.52
CA LEU A 154 7.72 -16.32 1.92
C LEU A 154 7.56 -15.93 3.39
N ILE A 155 6.33 -15.69 3.84
CA ILE A 155 6.03 -15.36 5.24
C ILE A 155 6.46 -16.49 6.17
N LYS A 156 6.08 -17.75 5.87
CA LYS A 156 6.48 -18.93 6.66
C LYS A 156 7.99 -19.13 6.71
N ALA A 157 8.69 -18.87 5.59
CA ALA A 157 10.14 -18.95 5.52
C ALA A 157 10.79 -17.84 6.37
N ALA A 158 10.30 -16.60 6.27
CA ALA A 158 10.77 -15.47 7.07
C ALA A 158 10.57 -15.70 8.58
N ASP A 159 9.40 -16.20 8.98
CA ASP A 159 9.10 -16.54 10.38
C ASP A 159 10.02 -17.65 10.91
N SER A 160 10.25 -18.69 10.11
CA SER A 160 11.18 -19.77 10.44
C SER A 160 12.61 -19.25 10.61
N ILE A 161 13.06 -18.37 9.71
CA ILE A 161 14.38 -17.75 9.78
C ILE A 161 14.52 -16.84 11.00
N LYS A 162 13.47 -16.09 11.35
CA LYS A 162 13.46 -15.22 12.54
C LYS A 162 13.59 -16.03 13.83
N LYS A 163 12.94 -17.21 13.91
CA LYS A 163 13.02 -18.12 15.07
C LYS A 163 14.41 -18.72 15.31
N LEU A 164 15.30 -18.70 14.31
CA LEU A 164 16.67 -19.19 14.50
C LEU A 164 17.46 -18.38 15.54
N ASN A 165 17.08 -17.11 15.77
CA ASN A 165 17.73 -16.20 16.73
C ASN A 165 19.27 -16.15 16.60
N ASN A 166 19.80 -16.41 15.39
CA ASN A 166 21.22 -16.42 15.09
C ASN A 166 21.47 -15.66 13.77
N PRO A 167 22.14 -14.49 13.80
CA PRO A 167 22.33 -13.65 12.62
C PRO A 167 23.04 -14.34 11.46
N GLU A 168 24.05 -15.17 11.73
CA GLU A 168 24.81 -15.85 10.67
C GLU A 168 23.97 -16.93 9.98
N THR A 169 23.27 -17.75 10.77
CA THR A 169 22.40 -18.80 10.24
C THR A 169 21.23 -18.20 9.47
N SER A 170 20.62 -17.13 10.01
CA SER A 170 19.55 -16.41 9.32
C SER A 170 20.04 -15.81 8.00
N ARG A 171 21.24 -15.20 7.98
CA ARG A 171 21.85 -14.68 6.75
C ARG A 171 22.07 -15.80 5.71
N LYS A 172 22.63 -16.94 6.13
CA LYS A 172 22.85 -18.10 5.24
C LYS A 172 21.52 -18.60 4.65
N ALA A 173 20.46 -18.69 5.47
CA ALA A 173 19.14 -19.11 5.01
C ALA A 173 18.54 -18.14 3.98
N PHE A 174 18.67 -16.82 4.18
CA PHE A 174 18.24 -15.82 3.20
C PHE A 174 19.01 -15.91 1.88
N VAL A 175 20.33 -16.12 1.94
CA VAL A 175 21.16 -16.31 0.75
C VAL A 175 20.70 -17.53 -0.04
N GLN A 176 20.44 -18.65 0.63
CA GLN A 176 19.92 -19.86 -0.03
C GLN A 176 18.55 -19.64 -0.69
N LEU A 177 17.64 -18.89 -0.06
CA LEU A 177 16.36 -18.54 -0.68
C LEU A 177 16.57 -17.70 -1.95
N LYS A 178 17.48 -16.73 -1.89
CA LYS A 178 17.84 -15.89 -3.04
C LYS A 178 18.45 -16.71 -4.18
N GLU A 179 19.42 -17.56 -3.88
CA GLU A 179 20.08 -18.43 -4.87
C GLU A 179 19.11 -19.42 -5.52
N LYS A 180 18.08 -19.85 -4.79
CA LYS A 180 16.97 -20.66 -5.33
C LYS A 180 15.91 -19.84 -6.06
N GLY A 181 16.12 -18.53 -6.27
CA GLY A 181 15.18 -17.63 -6.94
C GLY A 181 13.90 -17.32 -6.16
N ARG A 182 13.82 -17.71 -4.87
CA ARG A 182 12.58 -17.64 -4.09
C ARG A 182 12.19 -16.23 -3.64
N LEU A 183 13.16 -15.30 -3.60
CA LEU A 183 12.92 -13.90 -3.24
C LEU A 183 12.65 -13.01 -4.47
N GLY A 184 12.66 -13.57 -5.68
CA GLY A 184 12.64 -12.80 -6.92
C GLY A 184 13.97 -12.09 -7.21
N SER A 185 14.03 -11.48 -8.39
CA SER A 185 15.20 -10.78 -8.90
C SER A 185 14.81 -9.41 -9.43
N GLU A 186 15.49 -8.35 -8.98
CA GLU A 186 15.39 -7.05 -9.65
C GLU A 186 15.90 -7.22 -11.09
N ARG A 187 15.14 -6.75 -12.07
CA ARG A 187 15.48 -6.83 -13.50
C ARG A 187 15.86 -5.49 -14.09
N PHE A 188 15.27 -4.43 -13.57
CA PHE A 188 15.37 -3.12 -14.14
C PHE A 188 15.34 -2.06 -13.04
N PHE A 189 16.23 -1.09 -13.15
CA PHE A 189 16.16 0.16 -12.42
C PHE A 189 16.38 1.32 -13.39
N ALA A 190 15.54 2.35 -13.31
CA ALA A 190 15.75 3.62 -13.98
C ALA A 190 15.57 4.78 -13.01
N GLY A 191 16.63 5.54 -12.75
CA GLY A 191 16.60 6.67 -11.85
C GLY A 191 17.96 7.01 -11.26
N LYS A 192 17.95 7.72 -10.11
CA LYS A 192 19.15 8.13 -9.39
C LYS A 192 19.49 7.15 -8.28
N THR A 193 20.74 6.68 -8.27
CA THR A 193 21.29 5.81 -7.22
C THR A 193 21.79 6.62 -6.03
N ALA A 194 22.07 5.94 -4.91
CA ALA A 194 22.63 6.55 -3.71
C ALA A 194 24.04 7.15 -3.92
N ASN A 195 24.76 6.68 -4.94
CA ASN A 195 26.11 7.16 -5.27
C ASN A 195 26.10 8.42 -6.16
N GLY A 196 24.92 8.86 -6.61
CA GLY A 196 24.75 10.02 -7.47
C GLY A 196 24.51 9.68 -8.94
N ASP A 197 24.76 8.44 -9.35
CA ASP A 197 24.60 8.02 -10.74
C ASP A 197 23.12 8.07 -11.16
N VAL A 198 22.83 8.66 -12.31
CA VAL A 198 21.49 8.74 -12.90
C VAL A 198 21.47 7.95 -14.19
N GLY A 199 20.63 6.93 -14.27
CA GLY A 199 20.60 6.10 -15.47
C GLY A 199 19.71 4.88 -15.37
N ILE A 200 19.97 3.94 -16.28
CA ILE A 200 19.27 2.68 -16.46
C ILE A 200 20.24 1.52 -16.19
N PHE A 201 19.79 0.57 -15.39
CA PHE A 201 20.57 -0.59 -14.96
C PHE A 201 19.74 -1.84 -15.19
N ILE A 202 20.22 -2.71 -16.07
CA ILE A 202 19.53 -3.94 -16.46
C ILE A 202 20.26 -5.13 -15.87
N ARG A 203 19.50 -6.05 -15.30
CA ARG A 203 20.00 -7.26 -14.65
C ARG A 203 19.53 -8.52 -15.38
N ASP A 204 20.29 -9.59 -15.24
CA ASP A 204 19.87 -10.94 -15.68
C ASP A 204 18.84 -11.56 -14.72
N THR A 205 18.42 -12.80 -15.01
CA THR A 205 17.44 -13.56 -14.21
C THR A 205 17.91 -13.85 -12.79
N ASN A 206 19.22 -13.81 -12.53
CA ASN A 206 19.82 -13.97 -11.22
C ASN A 206 20.02 -12.62 -10.49
N GLY A 207 19.59 -11.51 -11.07
CA GLY A 207 19.73 -10.16 -10.51
C GLY A 207 21.14 -9.55 -10.68
N LYS A 208 22.03 -10.17 -11.46
CA LYS A 208 23.37 -9.63 -11.75
C LYS A 208 23.26 -8.56 -12.84
N VAL A 209 23.91 -7.41 -12.66
CA VAL A 209 23.92 -6.35 -13.68
C VAL A 209 24.60 -6.85 -14.96
N ARG A 210 24.00 -6.55 -16.12
CA ARG A 210 24.53 -6.87 -17.46
C ARG A 210 24.73 -5.65 -18.32
N LEU A 211 23.94 -4.59 -18.10
CA LEU A 211 24.07 -3.32 -18.80
C LEU A 211 23.87 -2.18 -17.81
N LYS A 212 24.73 -1.17 -17.90
CA LYS A 212 24.51 0.15 -17.30
C LYS A 212 24.60 1.23 -18.36
N LEU A 213 23.65 2.14 -18.38
CA LEU A 213 23.65 3.35 -19.19
C LEU A 213 23.36 4.51 -18.24
N TYR A 214 24.36 5.32 -17.91
CA TYR A 214 24.21 6.32 -16.85
C TYR A 214 25.14 7.53 -17.00
N ILE A 215 24.77 8.60 -16.29
CA ILE A 215 25.62 9.76 -16.03
C ILE A 215 26.09 9.64 -14.58
N ASP A 216 27.39 9.71 -14.36
CA ASP A 216 27.96 9.62 -13.01
C ASP A 216 27.87 10.96 -12.27
N LYS A 217 28.26 10.95 -10.98
CA LYS A 217 28.30 12.15 -10.13
C LYS A 217 29.22 13.28 -10.63
N ASN A 218 30.12 13.00 -11.57
CA ASN A 218 31.05 13.95 -12.17
C ASN A 218 30.56 14.43 -13.56
N ASN A 219 29.30 14.11 -13.93
CA ASN A 219 28.70 14.39 -15.23
C ASN A 219 29.35 13.68 -16.42
N GLN A 220 30.04 12.55 -16.21
CA GLN A 220 30.56 11.73 -17.30
C GLN A 220 29.52 10.70 -17.74
N THR A 221 29.42 10.48 -19.05
CA THR A 221 28.49 9.50 -19.63
C THR A 221 29.15 8.14 -19.75
N HIS A 222 28.45 7.09 -19.34
CA HIS A 222 28.94 5.72 -19.31
C HIS A 222 27.97 4.75 -19.98
N ILE A 223 28.52 3.79 -20.73
CA ILE A 223 27.83 2.61 -21.24
C ILE A 223 28.70 1.40 -20.89
N GLU A 224 28.23 0.57 -19.97
CA GLU A 224 28.98 -0.58 -19.47
C GLU A 224 28.23 -1.88 -19.77
N ASN A 225 28.83 -2.75 -20.60
CA ASN A 225 28.41 -4.14 -20.77
C ASN A 225 29.18 -5.02 -19.79
N ILE A 226 28.49 -5.91 -19.08
CA ILE A 226 29.07 -6.73 -18.01
C ILE A 226 28.79 -8.22 -18.29
N ASP A 227 29.84 -9.03 -18.33
CA ASP A 227 29.77 -10.47 -18.55
C ASP A 227 29.20 -11.24 -17.36
N GLU A 228 29.03 -12.56 -17.51
CA GLU A 228 28.45 -13.41 -16.45
C GLU A 228 29.24 -13.45 -15.13
N ASN A 229 30.55 -13.20 -15.22
CA ASN A 229 31.52 -13.21 -14.14
C ASN A 229 31.67 -11.83 -13.47
N GLY A 230 31.10 -10.78 -14.07
CA GLY A 230 31.14 -9.41 -13.55
C GLY A 230 32.22 -8.54 -14.17
N ASN A 231 32.88 -8.97 -15.25
CA ASN A 231 33.89 -8.19 -15.94
C ASN A 231 33.27 -7.28 -17.01
N LEU A 232 33.88 -6.13 -17.25
CA LEU A 232 33.51 -5.26 -18.36
C LEU A 232 33.87 -5.92 -19.71
N VAL A 233 32.90 -5.97 -20.60
CA VAL A 233 33.08 -6.39 -21.99
C VAL A 233 33.50 -5.16 -22.80
N LYS A 234 34.64 -5.26 -23.50
CA LYS A 234 35.11 -4.22 -24.41
C LYS A 234 34.35 -4.24 -25.73
#